data_AF-A0A9E7AVA4-F1
#
_entry.id   AF-A0A9E7AVA4-F1
#
_cell.length_a   1.000
_cell.length_b   1.000
_cell.length_c   1.000
_cell.angle_alpha   90.00
_cell.angle_beta   90.00
_cell.angle_gamma   90.00
#
_symmetry.space_group_name_H-M   'P 1'
#
loop_
_entity.id
_entity.type
_entity.pdbx_description
1 polymer ?
#
loop_
_entity_poly.entity_id
_entity_poly.type
_entity_poly.pdbx_seq_one_letter_code
_entity_poly.pdbx_strand_id
1 'polypeptide(L)'
;MTTELPLKKPLHRHIQFAVSACIGVVALAIALALRTPLAFSIGANAFFAAYTAIVVAQMPLLTGRYLSKHARATDQPVLVIFAVTLIVVAVALILLFQVINREGSAHRVELTFALLSIPLGWFTIHAMTALHYAHVYWVNDEETDPGSKSKQKKPVGGLSFPGKEEPDGWDFLYFSATIGMTSQTSDTAVSTTQMRRIVLLHSIVSFFFNTVIVAAAVNLAVSFGSQ
;
A
#
# COMPACT_ATOMS: atom_id res chain seq x y z
N MET A 1 30.48 -18.98 13.16
CA MET A 1 30.79 -17.57 12.83
C MET A 1 29.98 -17.20 11.60
N THR A 2 28.73 -16.79 11.79
CA THR A 2 27.83 -16.39 10.71
C THR A 2 28.21 -14.99 10.26
N THR A 3 28.64 -14.87 9.01
CA THR A 3 29.01 -13.61 8.37
C THR A 3 27.77 -12.73 8.29
N GLU A 4 27.61 -11.78 9.22
CA GLU A 4 26.57 -10.76 9.15
C GLU A 4 26.86 -9.88 7.92
N LEU A 5 26.16 -10.16 6.81
CA LEU A 5 26.10 -9.25 5.67
C LEU A 5 25.63 -7.89 6.20
N PRO A 6 26.26 -6.77 5.80
CA PRO A 6 25.84 -5.45 6.27
C PRO A 6 24.37 -5.26 5.93
N LEU A 7 23.53 -5.18 6.97
CA LEU A 7 22.09 -4.95 6.83
C LEU A 7 21.88 -3.71 5.97
N LYS A 8 21.44 -3.90 4.72
CA LYS A 8 21.04 -2.80 3.84
C LYS A 8 19.99 -1.99 4.59
N LYS A 9 20.24 -0.68 4.76
CA LYS A 9 19.27 0.20 5.43
C LYS A 9 17.99 0.25 4.59
N PRO A 10 16.80 0.09 5.20
CA PRO A 10 15.53 0.35 4.53
C PRO A 10 15.51 1.77 3.96
N LEU A 11 14.95 1.88 2.75
CA LEU A 11 14.71 3.18 2.13
C LEU A 11 13.59 3.89 2.89
N HIS A 12 13.71 5.21 3.10
CA HIS A 12 12.67 5.96 3.79
C HIS A 12 11.39 6.02 2.93
N ARG A 13 10.22 6.06 3.56
CA ARG A 13 8.90 5.97 2.89
C ARG A 13 8.70 7.00 1.78
N HIS A 14 9.09 8.25 2.04
CA HIS A 14 8.98 9.32 1.05
C HIS A 14 9.92 9.09 -0.15
N ILE A 15 11.09 8.47 0.06
CA ILE A 15 12.01 8.11 -1.01
C ILE A 15 11.45 6.93 -1.81
N GLN A 16 10.89 5.91 -1.15
CA GLN A 16 10.19 4.80 -1.83
C GLN A 16 9.11 5.36 -2.77
N PHE A 17 8.25 6.25 -2.23
CA PHE A 17 7.21 6.91 -3.02
C PHE A 17 7.79 7.77 -4.16
N ALA A 18 8.80 8.60 -3.88
CA ALA A 18 9.39 9.49 -4.88
C ALA A 18 10.07 8.72 -6.02
N VAL A 19 10.78 7.63 -5.71
CA VAL A 19 11.41 6.74 -6.70
C VAL A 19 10.34 6.09 -7.56
N SER A 20 9.29 5.51 -6.96
CA SER A 20 8.19 4.92 -7.71
C SER A 20 7.44 5.95 -8.55
N ALA A 21 7.21 7.15 -8.03
CA ALA A 21 6.55 8.25 -8.74
C ALA A 21 7.39 8.68 -9.94
N CYS A 22 8.72 8.81 -9.79
CA CYS A 22 9.62 9.07 -10.91
C CYS A 22 9.54 7.98 -11.98
N ILE A 23 9.54 6.69 -11.58
CA ILE A 23 9.38 5.58 -12.52
C ILE A 23 8.06 5.69 -13.29
N GLY A 24 6.96 5.96 -12.59
CA GLY A 24 5.64 6.16 -13.22
C GLY A 24 5.59 7.34 -14.18
N VAL A 25 6.17 8.49 -13.79
CA VAL A 25 6.23 9.70 -14.62
C VAL A 25 7.09 9.48 -15.86
N VAL A 26 8.24 8.83 -15.72
CA VAL A 26 9.12 8.50 -16.86
C VAL A 26 8.41 7.53 -17.81
N ALA A 27 7.76 6.49 -17.29
CA ALA A 27 6.99 5.54 -18.10
C ALA A 27 5.83 6.24 -18.84
N LEU A 28 5.12 7.15 -18.17
CA LEU A 28 4.08 7.99 -18.78
C LEU A 28 4.67 8.86 -19.89
N ALA A 29 5.76 9.59 -19.63
CA ALA A 29 6.37 10.50 -20.59
C ALA A 29 6.84 9.76 -21.85
N ILE A 30 7.46 8.58 -21.68
CA ILE A 30 7.86 7.73 -22.80
C ILE A 30 6.63 7.26 -23.58
N ALA A 31 5.59 6.77 -22.91
CA ALA A 31 4.39 6.29 -23.58
C ALA A 31 3.63 7.41 -24.32
N LEU A 32 3.60 8.64 -23.78
CA LEU A 32 3.07 9.83 -24.45
C LEU A 32 3.91 10.21 -25.68
N ALA A 33 5.24 10.20 -25.56
CA ALA A 33 6.14 10.49 -26.68
C ALA A 33 5.96 9.48 -27.83
N LEU A 34 5.71 8.21 -27.50
CA LEU A 34 5.40 7.15 -28.45
C LEU A 34 3.93 7.13 -28.91
N ARG A 35 3.10 8.08 -28.45
CA ARG A 35 1.66 8.19 -28.75
C ARG A 35 0.88 6.89 -28.49
N THR A 36 1.25 6.18 -27.43
CA THR A 36 0.58 4.94 -27.05
C THR A 36 -0.81 5.27 -26.49
N PRO A 37 -1.89 4.58 -26.93
CA PRO A 37 -3.26 4.85 -26.48
C PRO A 37 -3.48 4.64 -24.97
N LEU A 38 -2.57 3.90 -24.30
CA LEU A 38 -2.62 3.57 -22.88
C LEU A 38 -1.61 4.32 -22.01
N ALA A 39 -1.07 5.46 -22.47
CA ALA A 39 0.06 6.11 -21.79
C ALA A 39 -0.18 6.33 -20.28
N PHE A 40 -1.38 6.74 -19.90
CA PHE A 40 -1.77 6.93 -18.49
C PHE A 40 -1.79 5.62 -17.69
N SER A 41 -2.35 4.54 -18.23
CA SER A 41 -2.36 3.22 -17.57
C SER A 41 -0.96 2.66 -17.44
N ILE A 42 -0.07 2.89 -18.42
CA ILE A 42 1.33 2.49 -18.37
C ILE A 42 2.05 3.21 -17.22
N GLY A 43 1.89 4.53 -17.12
CA GLY A 43 2.48 5.31 -16.02
C GLY A 43 1.98 4.87 -14.64
N ALA A 44 0.67 4.68 -14.50
CA ALA A 44 0.05 4.23 -13.26
C ALA A 44 0.53 2.82 -12.85
N ASN A 45 0.52 1.86 -13.78
CA ASN A 45 0.99 0.49 -13.51
C ASN A 45 2.48 0.47 -13.14
N ALA A 46 3.31 1.26 -13.82
CA ALA A 46 4.74 1.36 -13.50
C ALA A 46 4.95 1.93 -12.08
N PHE A 47 4.21 2.97 -11.69
CA PHE A 47 4.22 3.49 -10.33
C PHE A 47 3.81 2.43 -9.30
N PHE A 48 2.65 1.79 -9.49
CA PHE A 48 2.12 0.80 -8.54
C PHE A 48 3.04 -0.42 -8.41
N ALA A 49 3.53 -0.95 -9.52
CA ALA A 49 4.44 -2.10 -9.54
C ALA A 49 5.76 -1.77 -8.85
N ALA A 50 6.36 -0.62 -9.15
CA ALA A 50 7.61 -0.19 -8.51
C ALA A 50 7.43 0.01 -7.01
N TYR A 51 6.36 0.71 -6.58
CA TYR A 51 6.08 0.94 -5.16
C TYR A 51 5.87 -0.37 -4.41
N THR A 52 4.99 -1.23 -4.93
CA THR A 52 4.72 -2.55 -4.36
C THR A 52 5.98 -3.39 -4.24
N ALA A 53 6.78 -3.47 -5.30
CA ALA A 53 8.02 -4.25 -5.30
C ALA A 53 9.03 -3.72 -4.26
N ILE A 54 9.21 -2.40 -4.17
CA ILE A 54 10.11 -1.78 -3.19
C ILE A 54 9.63 -2.07 -1.76
N VAL A 55 8.34 -1.90 -1.48
CA VAL A 55 7.78 -2.11 -0.13
C VAL A 55 7.90 -3.57 0.29
N VAL A 56 7.51 -4.51 -0.58
CA VAL A 56 7.61 -5.95 -0.30
C VAL A 56 9.06 -6.40 -0.12
N ALA A 57 9.98 -5.94 -0.98
CA ALA A 57 11.40 -6.26 -0.88
C ALA A 57 12.04 -5.75 0.43
N GLN A 58 11.43 -4.76 1.09
CA GLN A 58 11.92 -4.21 2.35
C GLN A 58 11.33 -4.84 3.59
N MET A 59 10.24 -5.62 3.48
CA MET A 59 9.61 -6.27 4.64
C MET A 59 10.59 -7.05 5.53
N PRO A 60 11.55 -7.84 5.00
CA PRO A 60 12.53 -8.54 5.84
C PRO A 60 13.47 -7.61 6.64
N LEU A 61 13.66 -6.37 6.19
CA LEU A 61 14.51 -5.38 6.84
C LEU A 61 13.76 -4.57 7.90
N LEU A 62 12.42 -4.50 7.82
CA LEU A 62 11.55 -3.78 8.74
C LEU A 62 11.29 -4.59 10.02
N THR A 63 12.36 -5.04 10.69
CA THR A 63 12.27 -5.75 11.97
C THR A 63 11.65 -4.87 13.07
N GLY A 64 11.00 -5.46 14.09
CA GLY A 64 10.46 -4.71 15.22
C GLY A 64 11.51 -3.82 15.91
N ARG A 65 12.74 -4.32 16.08
CA ARG A 65 13.90 -3.53 16.56
C ARG A 65 14.24 -2.33 15.67
N TYR A 66 14.17 -2.48 14.35
CA TYR A 66 14.40 -1.37 13.42
C TYR A 66 13.27 -0.33 13.52
N LEU A 67 12.01 -0.78 13.48
CA LEU A 67 10.83 0.09 13.50
C LEU A 67 10.74 0.89 14.81
N SER A 68 10.95 0.23 15.96
CA SER A 68 10.98 0.87 17.27
C SER A 68 12.01 2.01 17.36
N LYS A 69 13.22 1.79 16.82
CA LYS A 69 14.30 2.80 16.85
C LYS A 69 14.04 3.99 15.93
N HIS A 70 13.36 3.79 14.82
CA HIS A 70 13.16 4.81 13.77
C HIS A 70 11.74 5.37 13.74
N ALA A 71 10.92 5.05 14.74
CA ALA A 71 9.51 5.45 14.79
C ALA A 71 9.28 6.97 14.70
N ARG A 72 10.19 7.78 15.25
CA ARG A 72 10.12 9.25 15.22
C ARG A 72 10.76 9.89 13.99
N ALA A 73 11.56 9.15 13.22
CA ALA A 73 12.33 9.70 12.09
C ALA A 73 11.48 9.95 10.83
N THR A 74 10.17 10.13 10.98
CA THR A 74 9.22 10.25 9.86
C THR A 74 8.41 11.54 10.00
N ASP A 75 9.08 12.68 9.93
CA ASP A 75 8.43 13.96 9.71
C ASP A 75 7.77 14.00 8.31
N GLN A 76 6.49 14.38 8.27
CA GLN A 76 5.69 14.79 7.07
C GLN A 76 5.35 13.72 6.01
N PRO A 77 4.49 14.05 5.02
CA PRO A 77 3.04 14.19 5.07
C PRO A 77 2.38 12.89 4.58
N VAL A 78 2.27 11.88 5.44
CA VAL A 78 1.67 10.58 5.09
C VAL A 78 0.31 10.73 4.42
N LEU A 79 -0.52 11.66 4.91
CA LEU A 79 -1.84 11.95 4.33
C LEU A 79 -1.77 12.43 2.88
N VAL A 80 -0.75 13.24 2.50
CA VAL A 80 -0.58 13.71 1.12
C VAL A 80 -0.19 12.55 0.22
N ILE A 81 0.73 11.70 0.67
CA ILE A 81 1.14 10.49 -0.07
C ILE A 81 -0.09 9.59 -0.31
N PHE A 82 -0.90 9.34 0.73
CA PHE A 82 -2.16 8.60 0.59
C PHE A 82 -3.14 9.26 -0.37
N ALA A 83 -3.35 10.57 -0.25
CA ALA A 83 -4.28 11.31 -1.10
C ALA A 83 -3.86 11.23 -2.57
N VAL A 84 -2.57 11.43 -2.87
CA VAL A 84 -2.03 11.30 -4.23
C VAL A 84 -2.21 9.88 -4.75
N THR A 85 -1.93 8.85 -3.95
CA THR A 85 -2.14 7.45 -4.35
C THR A 85 -3.62 7.17 -4.63
N LEU A 86 -4.54 7.63 -3.79
CA LEU A 86 -5.98 7.45 -4.01
C LEU A 86 -6.45 8.15 -5.30
N ILE A 87 -5.92 9.33 -5.61
CA ILE A 87 -6.21 10.03 -6.85
C ILE A 87 -5.69 9.22 -8.06
N VAL A 88 -4.45 8.74 -8.03
CA VAL A 88 -3.86 7.95 -9.12
C VAL A 88 -4.66 6.65 -9.34
N VAL A 89 -5.08 5.98 -8.26
CA VAL A 89 -5.97 4.81 -8.32
C VAL A 89 -7.31 5.18 -8.94
N ALA A 90 -7.96 6.25 -8.49
CA ALA A 90 -9.27 6.67 -9.00
C ALA A 90 -9.20 6.98 -10.51
N VAL A 91 -8.15 7.70 -10.95
CA VAL A 91 -7.91 7.97 -12.37
C VAL A 91 -7.70 6.68 -13.15
N ALA A 92 -6.89 5.74 -12.64
CA ALA A 92 -6.68 4.46 -13.31
C ALA A 92 -7.98 3.65 -13.46
N LEU A 93 -8.84 3.66 -12.43
CA LEU A 93 -10.15 3.01 -12.47
C LEU A 93 -11.10 3.66 -13.49
N ILE A 94 -11.14 5.00 -13.54
CA ILE A 94 -11.95 5.74 -14.54
C ILE A 94 -11.49 5.37 -15.96
N LEU A 95 -10.18 5.39 -16.20
CA LEU A 95 -9.61 5.03 -17.50
C LEU A 95 -9.92 3.59 -17.89
N LEU A 96 -9.88 2.66 -16.93
CA LEU A 96 -10.30 1.28 -17.14
C LEU A 96 -11.75 1.19 -17.61
N PHE A 97 -12.70 1.83 -16.92
CA PHE A 97 -14.11 1.78 -17.33
C PHE A 97 -14.34 2.46 -18.68
N GLN A 98 -13.57 3.49 -19.03
CA GLN A 98 -13.62 4.08 -20.37
C GLN A 98 -13.14 3.10 -21.44
N VAL A 99 -12.07 2.34 -21.17
CA VAL A 99 -11.56 1.32 -22.10
C VAL A 99 -12.56 0.16 -22.26
N ILE A 100 -13.16 -0.31 -21.16
CA ILE A 100 -14.13 -1.42 -21.20
C ILE A 100 -15.40 -1.02 -21.96
N ASN A 101 -15.89 0.21 -21.79
CA ASN A 101 -17.15 0.67 -22.37
C ASN A 101 -16.99 1.35 -23.75
N ARG A 102 -15.80 1.33 -24.34
CA ARG A 102 -15.56 1.95 -25.64
C ARG A 102 -16.22 1.12 -26.74
N GLU A 103 -17.03 1.76 -27.59
CA GLU A 103 -17.60 1.13 -28.79
C GLU A 103 -16.47 0.84 -29.80
N GLY A 104 -16.32 -0.44 -30.18
CA GLY A 104 -15.23 -0.98 -31.00
C GLY A 104 -14.39 -2.00 -30.24
N SER A 105 -13.75 -2.96 -30.94
CA SER A 105 -12.96 -4.00 -30.29
C SER A 105 -11.70 -3.40 -29.65
N ALA A 106 -11.76 -3.06 -28.36
CA ALA A 106 -10.57 -2.74 -27.59
C ALA A 106 -9.54 -3.86 -27.80
N HIS A 107 -8.31 -3.50 -28.17
CA HIS A 107 -7.30 -4.49 -28.47
C HIS A 107 -7.04 -5.32 -27.19
N ARG A 108 -6.96 -6.65 -27.27
CA ARG A 108 -6.82 -7.53 -26.08
C ARG A 108 -5.69 -7.09 -25.14
N VAL A 109 -4.61 -6.52 -25.70
CA VAL A 109 -3.48 -5.95 -24.96
C VAL A 109 -3.89 -4.73 -24.14
N GLU A 110 -4.72 -3.84 -24.68
CA GLU A 110 -5.19 -2.63 -24.00
C GLU A 110 -6.02 -2.94 -22.77
N LEU A 111 -6.96 -3.87 -22.93
CA LEU A 111 -7.81 -4.34 -21.86
C LEU A 111 -7.01 -5.04 -20.77
N THR A 112 -6.07 -5.92 -21.15
CA THR A 112 -5.20 -6.62 -20.19
C THR A 112 -4.37 -5.63 -19.37
N PHE A 113 -3.78 -4.61 -20.01
CA PHE A 113 -2.96 -3.63 -19.33
C PHE A 113 -3.77 -2.74 -18.38
N ALA A 114 -4.96 -2.32 -18.79
CA ALA A 114 -5.86 -1.55 -17.93
C ALA A 114 -6.32 -2.38 -16.72
N LEU A 115 -6.59 -3.68 -16.91
CA LEU A 115 -7.01 -4.58 -15.82
C LEU A 115 -5.90 -4.79 -14.78
N LEU A 116 -4.62 -4.77 -15.17
CA LEU A 116 -3.49 -4.86 -14.23
C LEU A 116 -3.49 -3.72 -13.20
N SER A 117 -4.08 -2.56 -13.53
CA SER A 117 -4.16 -1.44 -12.59
C SER A 117 -4.99 -1.76 -11.35
N ILE A 118 -5.93 -2.72 -11.43
CA ILE A 118 -6.79 -3.10 -10.32
C ILE A 118 -6.00 -3.78 -9.20
N PRO A 119 -5.40 -4.98 -9.39
CA PRO A 119 -4.68 -5.66 -8.31
C PRO A 119 -3.45 -4.87 -7.85
N LEU A 120 -2.77 -4.15 -8.77
CA LEU A 120 -1.62 -3.31 -8.43
C LEU A 120 -2.01 -2.10 -7.59
N GLY A 121 -3.08 -1.40 -7.96
CA GLY A 121 -3.61 -0.26 -7.21
C GLY A 121 -4.14 -0.69 -5.84
N TRP A 122 -4.85 -1.82 -5.79
CA TRP A 122 -5.35 -2.44 -4.56
C TRP A 122 -4.20 -2.70 -3.59
N PHE A 123 -3.18 -3.45 -4.05
CA PHE A 123 -2.07 -3.81 -3.19
C PHE A 123 -1.22 -2.60 -2.79
N THR A 124 -1.09 -1.58 -3.66
CA THR A 124 -0.38 -0.34 -3.33
C THR A 124 -0.99 0.37 -2.12
N ILE A 125 -2.33 0.49 -2.07
CA ILE A 125 -3.02 1.09 -0.91
C ILE A 125 -2.74 0.28 0.35
N HIS A 126 -2.87 -1.05 0.30
CA HIS A 126 -2.66 -1.89 1.47
C HIS A 126 -1.19 -1.94 1.92
N ALA A 127 -0.24 -1.94 1.00
CA ALA A 127 1.19 -1.84 1.31
C ALA A 127 1.51 -0.50 1.99
N MET A 128 0.89 0.60 1.56
CA MET A 128 1.03 1.90 2.20
C MET A 128 0.40 1.93 3.60
N THR A 129 -0.79 1.36 3.77
CA THR A 129 -1.45 1.26 5.09
C THR A 129 -0.69 0.36 6.05
N ALA A 130 -0.03 -0.70 5.57
CA ALA A 130 0.86 -1.53 6.40
C ALA A 130 1.98 -0.69 7.03
N LEU A 131 2.66 0.13 6.22
CA LEU A 131 3.67 1.05 6.73
C LEU A 131 3.03 2.06 7.70
N HIS A 132 1.85 2.59 7.39
CA HIS A 132 1.16 3.52 8.29
C HIS A 132 0.85 2.89 9.66
N TYR A 133 0.32 1.67 9.70
CA TYR A 133 0.10 0.92 10.93
C TYR A 133 1.40 0.72 11.71
N ALA A 134 2.49 0.33 11.05
CA ALA A 134 3.79 0.18 11.68
C ALA A 134 4.26 1.49 12.35
N HIS A 135 4.02 2.63 11.70
CA HIS A 135 4.38 3.93 12.28
C HIS A 135 3.53 4.27 13.49
N VAL A 136 2.20 4.17 13.37
CA VAL A 136 1.30 4.49 14.49
C VAL A 136 1.53 3.55 15.68
N TYR A 137 1.85 2.29 15.41
CA TYR A 137 2.19 1.32 16.46
C TYR A 137 3.46 1.71 17.23
N TRP A 138 4.53 2.05 16.51
CA TRP A 138 5.85 2.25 17.10
C TRP A 138 6.15 3.69 17.54
N VAL A 139 5.38 4.70 17.11
CA VAL A 139 5.51 6.07 17.63
C VAL A 139 5.26 6.02 19.14
N ASN A 140 6.24 6.47 19.93
CA ASN A 140 6.17 6.39 21.40
C ASN A 140 5.25 7.48 21.95
N ASP A 141 4.48 7.13 22.99
CA ASP A 141 3.77 8.10 23.82
C ASP A 141 4.81 8.98 24.56
N GLU A 142 4.58 10.29 24.60
CA GLU A 142 5.47 11.25 25.25
C GLU A 142 5.43 11.12 26.79
N GLU A 143 4.44 10.41 27.32
CA GLU A 143 4.25 10.15 28.76
C GLU A 143 5.17 9.04 29.29
N THR A 144 6.45 9.04 28.94
CA THR A 144 7.42 8.28 29.74
C THR A 144 7.64 9.05 31.04
N ASP A 145 6.89 8.64 32.06
CA ASP A 145 6.98 9.04 33.46
C ASP A 145 8.43 9.42 33.83
N PRO A 146 8.73 10.67 34.21
CA PRO A 146 10.09 11.13 34.50
C PRO A 146 10.78 10.36 35.64
N GLY A 147 10.05 9.47 36.34
CA GLY A 147 10.58 8.55 37.36
C GLY A 147 10.93 7.13 36.91
N SER A 148 10.57 6.69 35.69
CA SER A 148 10.79 5.29 35.29
C SER A 148 12.24 5.02 34.89
N LYS A 149 12.98 4.27 35.73
CA LYS A 149 14.36 3.82 35.48
C LYS A 149 14.47 2.75 34.37
N SER A 150 13.38 2.31 33.76
CA SER A 150 13.42 1.40 32.61
C SER A 150 13.62 2.19 31.30
N LYS A 151 14.81 2.10 30.71
CA LYS A 151 15.15 2.67 29.40
C LYS A 151 14.44 1.96 28.22
N GLN A 152 13.33 1.27 28.44
CA GLN A 152 12.57 0.63 27.38
C GLN A 152 11.43 1.57 26.95
N LYS A 153 11.64 2.23 25.83
CA LYS A 153 10.60 2.98 25.12
C LYS A 153 9.46 2.01 24.78
N LYS A 154 8.31 2.18 25.44
CA LYS A 154 7.11 1.39 25.14
C LYS A 154 6.42 1.95 23.89
N PRO A 155 6.06 1.11 22.90
CA PRO A 155 5.27 1.55 21.75
C PRO A 155 3.87 2.01 22.19
N VAL A 156 3.23 2.91 21.41
CA VAL A 156 1.80 3.22 21.54
C VAL A 156 0.94 1.97 21.33
N GLY A 157 1.38 1.07 20.45
CA GLY A 157 0.70 -0.21 20.21
C GLY A 157 -0.58 -0.05 19.39
N GLY A 158 -1.69 -0.65 19.85
CA GLY A 158 -2.98 -0.59 19.15
C GLY A 158 -3.31 -1.80 18.29
N LEU A 159 -2.34 -2.69 18.05
CA LEU A 159 -2.53 -4.00 17.41
C LEU A 159 -1.92 -5.09 18.30
N SER A 160 -2.61 -6.21 18.47
CA SER A 160 -2.13 -7.34 19.25
C SER A 160 -1.97 -8.55 18.33
N PHE A 161 -0.72 -8.84 17.96
CA PHE A 161 -0.37 -9.99 17.12
C PHE A 161 -0.14 -11.22 18.01
N PRO A 162 -0.80 -12.36 17.74
CA PRO A 162 -0.63 -13.57 18.55
C PRO A 162 0.82 -14.04 18.59
N GLY A 163 1.35 -14.26 19.80
CA GLY A 163 2.70 -14.80 20.00
C GLY A 163 3.86 -13.87 19.61
N LYS A 164 3.61 -12.58 19.36
CA LYS A 164 4.64 -11.65 18.89
C LYS A 164 4.62 -10.30 19.62
N GLU A 165 5.65 -10.07 20.44
CA GLU A 165 5.81 -8.84 21.23
C GLU A 165 6.42 -7.68 20.42
N GLU A 166 7.23 -8.00 19.40
CA GLU A 166 7.88 -7.03 18.52
C GLU A 166 7.46 -7.26 17.06
N PRO A 167 6.29 -6.73 16.63
CA PRO A 167 5.83 -6.92 15.26
C PRO A 167 6.77 -6.24 14.25
N ASP A 168 7.02 -6.95 13.14
CA ASP A 168 7.82 -6.53 12.01
C ASP A 168 6.94 -6.18 10.79
N GLY A 169 7.57 -5.80 9.69
CA GLY A 169 6.89 -5.39 8.47
C GLY A 169 5.88 -6.41 7.95
N TRP A 170 6.18 -7.72 8.04
CA TRP A 170 5.27 -8.75 7.53
C TRP A 170 3.99 -8.84 8.34
N ASP A 171 4.05 -8.61 9.66
CA ASP A 171 2.85 -8.61 10.51
C ASP A 171 1.90 -7.46 10.14
N PHE A 172 2.45 -6.26 9.93
CA PHE A 172 1.65 -5.11 9.50
C PHE A 172 1.12 -5.26 8.07
N LEU A 173 1.89 -5.88 7.17
CA LEU A 173 1.45 -6.17 5.81
C LEU A 173 0.34 -7.24 5.80
N TYR A 174 0.47 -8.28 6.60
CA TYR A 174 -0.56 -9.29 6.84
C TYR A 174 -1.85 -8.64 7.31
N PHE A 175 -1.80 -7.87 8.40
CA PHE A 175 -2.99 -7.20 8.94
C PHE A 175 -3.61 -6.20 7.95
N SER A 176 -2.79 -5.48 7.19
CA SER A 176 -3.29 -4.55 6.18
C SER A 176 -3.98 -5.28 5.03
N ALA A 177 -3.39 -6.37 4.53
CA ALA A 177 -3.95 -7.18 3.46
C ALA A 177 -5.25 -7.87 3.87
N THR A 178 -5.37 -8.36 5.12
CA THR A 178 -6.63 -8.96 5.60
C THR A 178 -7.78 -7.95 5.60
N ILE A 179 -7.52 -6.72 6.05
CA ILE A 179 -8.50 -5.61 5.94
C ILE A 179 -8.80 -5.29 4.47
N GLY A 180 -7.78 -5.28 3.61
CA GLY A 180 -7.93 -5.05 2.17
C GLY A 180 -8.78 -6.08 1.44
N MET A 181 -8.65 -7.34 1.81
CA MET A 181 -9.47 -8.44 1.29
C MET A 181 -10.87 -8.46 1.90
N THR A 182 -11.19 -7.51 2.80
CA THR A 182 -12.42 -7.53 3.61
C THR A 182 -12.60 -8.84 4.39
N SER A 183 -11.49 -9.48 4.74
CA SER A 183 -11.46 -10.74 5.47
C SER A 183 -11.21 -10.46 6.95
N GLN A 184 -12.25 -10.63 7.78
CA GLN A 184 -12.13 -10.46 9.24
C GLN A 184 -11.40 -11.62 9.93
N THR A 185 -10.87 -12.59 9.17
CA THR A 185 -10.11 -13.73 9.70
C THR A 185 -8.69 -13.36 10.15
N SER A 186 -8.39 -12.08 10.36
CA SER A 186 -7.13 -11.68 10.99
C SER A 186 -7.14 -12.13 12.45
N ASP A 187 -6.12 -12.87 12.86
CA ASP A 187 -5.88 -13.24 14.26
C ASP A 187 -5.38 -12.06 15.12
N THR A 188 -5.19 -10.90 14.51
CA THR A 188 -4.71 -9.66 15.12
C THR A 188 -5.86 -8.84 15.69
N ALA A 189 -5.81 -8.54 16.99
CA ALA A 189 -6.84 -7.72 17.66
C ALA A 189 -6.47 -6.22 17.68
N VAL A 190 -7.46 -5.34 17.48
CA VAL A 190 -7.27 -3.88 17.58
C VAL A 190 -7.55 -3.40 19.00
N SER A 191 -6.51 -2.98 19.73
CA SER A 191 -6.58 -2.72 21.17
C SER A 191 -6.87 -1.27 21.56
N THR A 192 -6.55 -0.28 20.72
CA THR A 192 -6.72 1.15 21.05
C THR A 192 -7.78 1.84 20.18
N THR A 193 -8.43 2.88 20.73
CA THR A 193 -9.42 3.68 19.98
C THR A 193 -8.81 4.44 18.82
N GLN A 194 -7.56 4.92 18.98
CA GLN A 194 -6.82 5.57 17.89
C GLN A 194 -6.64 4.62 16.70
N MET A 195 -6.18 3.39 16.95
CA MET A 195 -6.01 2.39 15.89
C MET A 195 -7.34 1.99 15.27
N ARG A 196 -8.42 1.85 16.07
CA ARG A 196 -9.78 1.59 15.56
C ARG A 196 -10.24 2.62 14.53
N ARG A 197 -9.96 3.91 14.73
CA ARG A 197 -10.33 4.98 13.77
C ARG A 197 -9.60 4.82 12.42
N ILE A 198 -8.32 4.45 12.46
CA ILE A 198 -7.51 4.22 11.25
C ILE A 198 -7.99 2.97 10.52
N VAL A 199 -8.22 1.88 11.27
CA VAL A 199 -8.76 0.63 10.71
C VAL A 199 -10.13 0.88 10.08
N LEU A 200 -11.02 1.65 10.72
CA LEU A 200 -12.32 1.98 10.16
C LEU A 200 -12.20 2.72 8.83
N LEU A 201 -11.35 3.74 8.74
CA LEU A 201 -11.11 4.47 7.48
C LEU A 201 -10.58 3.53 6.40
N HIS A 202 -9.60 2.69 6.74
CA HIS A 202 -9.04 1.70 5.81
C HIS A 202 -10.10 0.71 5.34
N SER A 203 -10.94 0.18 6.25
CA SER A 203 -12.03 -0.74 5.91
C SER A 203 -13.05 -0.12 4.95
N ILE A 204 -13.42 1.15 5.14
CA ILE A 204 -14.33 1.87 4.23
C ILE A 204 -13.72 1.96 2.83
N VAL A 205 -12.46 2.37 2.73
CA VAL A 205 -11.74 2.45 1.44
C VAL A 205 -11.65 1.06 0.79
N SER A 206 -11.28 0.02 1.55
CA SER A 206 -11.22 -1.36 1.07
C SER A 206 -12.56 -1.86 0.55
N PHE A 207 -13.66 -1.56 1.23
CA PHE A 207 -15.01 -1.97 0.82
C PHE A 207 -15.38 -1.39 -0.56
N PHE A 208 -15.19 -0.09 -0.76
CA PHE A 208 -15.45 0.54 -2.05
C PHE A 208 -14.50 0.04 -3.15
N PHE A 209 -13.22 -0.20 -2.83
CA PHE A 209 -12.29 -0.78 -3.79
C PHE A 209 -12.76 -2.17 -4.24
N ASN A 210 -13.12 -3.07 -3.32
CA ASN A 210 -13.64 -4.40 -3.67
C ASN A 210 -14.91 -4.33 -4.53
N THR A 211 -15.78 -3.35 -4.28
CA THR A 211 -16.96 -3.11 -5.11
C THR A 211 -16.56 -2.79 -6.56
N VAL A 212 -15.51 -1.99 -6.75
CA VAL A 212 -14.96 -1.69 -8.09
C VAL A 212 -14.34 -2.92 -8.75
N ILE A 213 -13.63 -3.77 -8.00
CA ILE A 213 -13.09 -5.04 -8.51
C ILE A 213 -14.21 -5.90 -9.08
N VAL A 214 -15.29 -6.08 -8.32
CA VAL A 214 -16.47 -6.85 -8.76
C VAL A 214 -17.11 -6.22 -9.99
N ALA A 215 -17.32 -4.90 -10.00
CA ALA A 215 -17.90 -4.20 -11.15
C ALA A 215 -17.06 -4.34 -12.43
N ALA A 216 -15.73 -4.23 -12.31
CA ALA A 216 -14.81 -4.44 -13.43
C ALA A 216 -14.85 -5.89 -13.93
N ALA A 217 -14.88 -6.87 -13.02
CA ALA A 217 -14.97 -8.29 -13.37
C ALA A 217 -16.29 -8.64 -14.08
N VAL A 218 -17.42 -8.11 -13.62
CA VAL A 218 -18.73 -8.30 -14.27
C VAL A 218 -18.74 -7.68 -15.67
N ASN A 219 -18.29 -6.44 -15.80
CA ASN A 219 -18.24 -5.78 -17.12
C ASN A 219 -17.30 -6.54 -18.09
N LEU A 220 -16.18 -7.06 -17.59
CA LEU A 220 -15.28 -7.89 -18.38
C LEU A 220 -15.96 -9.17 -18.89
N ALA A 221 -16.69 -9.87 -18.01
CA ALA A 221 -17.42 -11.08 -18.37
C ALA A 221 -18.49 -10.82 -19.43
N VAL A 222 -19.23 -9.71 -19.30
CA VAL A 222 -20.24 -9.29 -20.29
C VAL A 222 -19.57 -8.92 -21.63
N SER A 223 -18.44 -8.23 -21.62
CA SER A 223 -17.71 -7.82 -22.83
C SER A 223 -17.13 -9.00 -23.62
N PHE A 224 -16.69 -10.07 -22.94
CA PHE A 224 -16.22 -11.29 -23.59
C PHE A 224 -17.33 -12.27 -23.95
N GLY A 225 -18.42 -12.34 -23.18
CA GLY A 225 -19.56 -13.20 -23.46
C GLY A 225 -20.52 -12.68 -24.54
N SER A 226 -20.36 -11.41 -24.94
CA SER A 226 -21.11 -10.78 -26.03
C SER A 226 -20.38 -10.81 -27.39
N GLN A 227 -19.18 -11.41 -27.45
CA GLN A 227 -18.44 -11.73 -28.68
C GLN A 227 -18.68 -13.18 -29.09
#